data_AF-A0A6G1GPI2-F1
#
_entry.id   AF-A0A6G1GPI2-F1
#
_cell.length_a   1.000
_cell.length_b   1.000
_cell.length_c   1.000
_cell.angle_alpha   90.00
_cell.angle_beta   90.00
_cell.angle_gamma   90.00
#
_symmetry.space_group_name_H-M   'P 1'
#
loop_
_entity.id
_entity.type
_entity.pdbx_description
1 polymer ?
#
loop_
_entity_poly.entity_id
_entity_poly.type
_entity_poly.pdbx_seq_one_letter_code
_entity_poly.pdbx_strand_id
1 'polypeptide(L)'
;MRAIRLHPAPPPQPPYSPSNPAPPSSLHLDSNLPIPVPSEAGDLLVRLHATAVIRDELAWPETYEEEYTTPGHDFSGVVVEVYQEGKSQDQNSISNSNFTPVPTPASSTSLSGSSSPFKPGDQVFGMLHPSHPSAWSEYLLVKSSDAVAKKPSGMSWEEAAAVPLSALTAWQALFGRAGVEVPDLEGLEGLEALGLGRDGKRGDGEGKGEKETKETKEKGKKILITGATGGVGLYLIQLAHLSNNHVTALTSTPSKNSDFLLTLGADEVISPPTLSSLAQENVYDIIIDTIGGDVLKKSWTSIKPSGTLISIDSSSYDFTDRHPATLPAAARKKEEGVKAVWFIVEADRADLERVGEVVERGLLRVFVGRRFGLEGARGAYELAGRRAEERGRVVLVV
;
A
#
# COMPACT_ATOMS: atom_id res chain seq x y z
N MET A 1 13.49 -13.67 19.72
CA MET A 1 12.43 -12.73 19.36
C MET A 1 11.06 -13.36 19.47
N ARG A 2 10.02 -12.54 19.59
CA ARG A 2 8.61 -12.91 19.40
C ARG A 2 8.20 -12.66 17.95
N ALA A 3 7.34 -13.52 17.43
CA ALA A 3 6.72 -13.33 16.12
C ALA A 3 5.37 -14.06 16.06
N ILE A 4 4.49 -13.59 15.19
CA ILE A 4 3.29 -14.32 14.85
C ILE A 4 3.64 -15.34 13.78
N ARG A 5 3.36 -16.61 14.04
CA ARG A 5 3.56 -17.69 13.08
C ARG A 5 2.24 -18.32 12.74
N LEU A 6 2.09 -18.62 11.46
CA LEU A 6 1.03 -19.48 10.97
C LEU A 6 1.39 -20.92 11.31
N HIS A 7 0.58 -21.59 12.13
CA HIS A 7 0.79 -23.01 12.46
C HIS A 7 0.07 -23.90 11.43
N PRO A 8 0.65 -25.08 11.11
CA PRO A 8 0.06 -25.98 10.13
C PRO A 8 -1.28 -26.56 10.61
N ALA A 9 -2.09 -27.04 9.67
CA ALA A 9 -3.35 -27.69 9.99
C ALA A 9 -3.12 -28.92 10.89
N PRO A 10 -3.85 -29.05 12.02
CA PRO A 10 -3.64 -30.19 12.91
C PRO A 10 -4.16 -31.48 12.25
N PRO A 11 -3.43 -32.62 12.37
CA PRO A 11 -3.93 -33.90 11.89
C PRO A 11 -5.30 -34.26 12.52
N PRO A 12 -6.24 -34.84 11.76
CA PRO A 12 -6.12 -35.35 10.38
C PRO A 12 -6.58 -34.34 9.31
N GLN A 13 -6.64 -33.04 9.61
CA GLN A 13 -7.12 -32.05 8.65
C GLN A 13 -6.16 -31.95 7.44
N PRO A 14 -6.67 -31.67 6.23
CA PRO A 14 -5.80 -31.39 5.09
C PRO A 14 -4.96 -30.14 5.35
N PRO A 15 -3.74 -30.05 4.79
CA PRO A 15 -2.93 -28.84 4.87
C PRO A 15 -3.69 -27.61 4.39
N TYR A 16 -3.34 -26.46 4.97
CA TYR A 16 -3.83 -25.18 4.47
C TYR A 16 -3.21 -24.87 3.11
N SER A 17 -3.96 -24.13 2.30
CA SER A 17 -3.57 -23.74 0.94
C SER A 17 -4.42 -22.54 0.47
N PRO A 18 -4.15 -21.93 -0.68
CA PRO A 18 -5.01 -20.88 -1.25
C PRO A 18 -6.47 -21.31 -1.45
N SER A 19 -6.71 -22.59 -1.75
CA SER A 19 -8.06 -23.16 -1.91
C SER A 19 -8.68 -23.65 -0.60
N ASN A 20 -7.87 -23.78 0.46
CA ASN A 20 -8.28 -24.08 1.83
C ASN A 20 -7.52 -23.15 2.82
N PRO A 21 -7.80 -21.84 2.82
CA PRO A 21 -7.03 -20.89 3.61
C PRO A 21 -7.06 -21.21 5.10
N ALA A 22 -5.94 -21.00 5.77
CA ALA A 22 -5.85 -21.13 7.21
C ALA A 22 -6.84 -20.18 7.90
N PRO A 23 -7.58 -20.65 8.92
CA PRO A 23 -8.39 -19.77 9.71
C PRO A 23 -7.50 -18.85 10.56
N PRO A 24 -7.96 -17.65 10.94
CA PRO A 24 -7.20 -16.74 11.81
C PRO A 24 -6.82 -17.36 13.16
N SER A 25 -7.50 -18.42 13.60
CA SER A 25 -7.15 -19.18 14.80
C SER A 25 -5.82 -19.92 14.71
N SER A 26 -5.26 -20.10 13.51
CA SER A 26 -3.95 -20.72 13.28
C SER A 26 -2.80 -19.71 13.35
N LEU A 27 -3.08 -18.44 13.67
CA LEU A 27 -2.07 -17.42 13.95
C LEU A 27 -1.71 -17.46 15.43
N HIS A 28 -0.47 -17.82 15.74
CA HIS A 28 0.04 -17.96 17.10
C HIS A 28 1.19 -17.00 17.38
N LEU A 29 1.22 -16.42 18.57
CA LEU A 29 2.39 -15.70 19.05
C LEU A 29 3.41 -16.69 19.60
N ASP A 30 4.42 -16.97 18.79
CA ASP A 30 5.56 -17.77 19.19
C ASP A 30 6.59 -16.90 19.90
N SER A 31 7.24 -17.47 20.92
CA SER A 31 8.29 -16.81 21.70
C SER A 31 9.59 -17.59 21.60
N ASN A 32 10.72 -16.92 21.85
CA ASN A 32 12.06 -17.52 21.82
C ASN A 32 12.53 -17.99 20.43
N LEU A 33 12.07 -17.35 19.36
CA LEU A 33 12.59 -17.58 18.02
C LEU A 33 14.00 -16.99 17.87
N PRO A 34 14.89 -17.60 17.07
CA PRO A 34 16.18 -16.99 16.74
C PRO A 34 15.96 -15.67 15.99
N ILE A 35 16.84 -14.70 16.20
CA ILE A 35 16.86 -13.46 15.42
C ILE A 35 17.58 -13.76 14.10
N PRO A 36 17.04 -13.37 12.94
CA PRO A 36 17.69 -13.61 11.66
C PRO A 36 18.99 -12.81 11.54
N VAL A 37 19.89 -13.27 10.67
CA VAL A 37 21.27 -12.80 10.59
C VAL A 37 21.57 -12.46 9.13
N PRO A 38 21.97 -11.22 8.80
CA PRO A 38 22.35 -10.83 7.44
C PRO A 38 23.41 -11.75 6.86
N SER A 39 23.15 -12.40 5.73
CA SER A 39 24.05 -13.41 5.16
C SER A 39 24.59 -13.05 3.79
N GLU A 40 23.94 -12.11 3.09
CA GLU A 40 24.27 -11.72 1.72
C GLU A 40 24.43 -10.21 1.58
N ALA A 41 25.16 -9.80 0.55
CA ALA A 41 25.36 -8.39 0.25
C ALA A 41 24.03 -7.67 0.02
N GLY A 42 23.79 -6.60 0.77
CA GLY A 42 22.54 -5.84 0.75
C GLY A 42 21.55 -6.22 1.84
N ASP A 43 21.75 -7.35 2.53
CA ASP A 43 20.88 -7.74 3.64
C ASP A 43 20.94 -6.73 4.80
N LEU A 44 19.76 -6.43 5.36
CA LEU A 44 19.60 -5.60 6.54
C LEU A 44 18.84 -6.37 7.61
N LEU A 45 19.35 -6.35 8.84
CA LEU A 45 18.53 -6.72 10.00
C LEU A 45 17.82 -5.46 10.47
N VAL A 46 16.49 -5.51 10.54
CA VAL A 46 15.65 -4.39 10.98
C VAL A 46 14.91 -4.80 12.24
N ARG A 47 15.00 -3.97 13.28
CA ARG A 47 14.13 -4.05 14.45
C ARG A 47 12.85 -3.30 14.17
N LEU A 48 11.71 -3.98 14.28
CA LEU A 48 10.43 -3.43 13.90
C LEU A 48 9.84 -2.55 15.00
N HIS A 49 9.13 -1.52 14.58
CA HIS A 49 8.28 -0.70 15.43
C HIS A 49 6.80 -0.85 15.06
N ALA A 50 6.50 -1.02 13.77
CA ALA A 50 5.14 -1.31 13.31
C ALA A 50 5.15 -2.10 11.99
N THR A 51 4.07 -2.84 11.76
CA THR A 51 3.74 -3.53 10.51
C THR A 51 2.28 -3.27 10.17
N ALA A 52 1.88 -3.45 8.92
CA ALA A 52 0.48 -3.39 8.53
C ALA A 52 -0.11 -4.77 8.23
N VAL A 53 -1.40 -4.93 8.51
CA VAL A 53 -2.16 -6.15 8.22
C VAL A 53 -2.66 -6.08 6.78
N ILE A 54 -2.59 -7.22 6.09
CA ILE A 54 -3.13 -7.41 4.74
C ILE A 54 -4.31 -8.38 4.87
N ARG A 55 -5.45 -8.00 4.32
CA ARG A 55 -6.75 -8.63 4.60
C ARG A 55 -6.84 -10.08 4.12
N ASP A 56 -6.21 -10.38 2.98
CA ASP A 56 -6.35 -11.61 2.22
C ASP A 56 -5.06 -12.41 2.12
N GLU A 57 -4.04 -12.07 2.92
CA GLU A 57 -2.72 -12.71 2.89
C GLU A 57 -2.77 -14.21 3.15
N LEU A 58 -3.68 -14.69 4.01
CA LEU A 58 -3.85 -16.14 4.21
C LEU A 58 -4.47 -16.85 3.00
N ALA A 59 -4.95 -16.15 1.98
CA ALA A 59 -5.40 -16.76 0.73
C ALA A 59 -4.28 -16.84 -0.33
N TRP A 60 -3.09 -16.33 -0.05
CA TRP A 60 -1.99 -16.26 -1.01
C TRP A 60 -1.20 -17.57 -1.07
N PRO A 61 -0.73 -18.00 -2.26
CA PRO A 61 0.14 -19.17 -2.40
C PRO A 61 1.41 -19.11 -1.56
N GLU A 62 2.09 -17.96 -1.57
CA GLU A 62 3.39 -17.73 -0.96
C GLU A 62 3.36 -17.92 0.57
N THR A 63 2.21 -17.66 1.19
CA THR A 63 1.99 -17.85 2.64
C THR A 63 2.23 -19.29 3.09
N TYR A 64 2.10 -20.26 2.18
CA TYR A 64 2.18 -21.69 2.46
C TYR A 64 3.45 -22.37 1.93
N GLU A 65 4.46 -21.59 1.50
CA GLU A 65 5.74 -22.14 1.05
C GLU A 65 6.54 -22.76 2.20
N GLU A 66 6.39 -22.22 3.41
CA GLU A 66 7.02 -22.71 4.63
C GLU A 66 5.98 -23.28 5.61
N GLU A 67 6.35 -24.32 6.36
CA GLU A 67 5.43 -24.98 7.31
C GLU A 67 4.95 -24.05 8.43
N TYR A 68 5.79 -23.08 8.80
CA TYR A 68 5.51 -22.14 9.88
C TYR A 68 5.94 -20.71 9.49
N THR A 69 5.27 -20.18 8.47
CA THR A 69 5.45 -18.83 7.94
C THR A 69 5.18 -17.76 9.00
N THR A 70 5.97 -16.69 9.00
CA THR A 70 5.65 -15.45 9.75
C THR A 70 4.98 -14.49 8.78
N PRO A 71 3.69 -14.12 8.94
CA PRO A 71 3.02 -13.22 8.01
C PRO A 71 3.58 -11.79 8.04
N GLY A 72 3.11 -10.97 7.11
CA GLY A 72 3.36 -9.55 7.02
C GLY A 72 4.43 -9.18 6.01
N HIS A 73 4.10 -8.18 5.19
CA HIS A 73 4.97 -7.66 4.14
C HIS A 73 5.38 -6.21 4.36
N ASP A 74 4.53 -5.38 4.97
CA ASP A 74 4.83 -3.97 5.19
C ASP A 74 5.45 -3.74 6.56
N PHE A 75 6.50 -2.94 6.64
CA PHE A 75 7.14 -2.65 7.91
C PHE A 75 7.61 -1.21 8.03
N SER A 76 7.82 -0.80 9.27
CA SER A 76 8.68 0.32 9.62
C SER A 76 9.51 -0.04 10.84
N GLY A 77 10.77 0.41 10.85
CA GLY A 77 11.72 -0.03 11.86
C GLY A 77 13.04 0.73 11.82
N VAL A 78 13.98 0.27 12.64
CA VAL A 78 15.35 0.78 12.68
C VAL A 78 16.29 -0.31 12.22
N VAL A 79 17.18 0.02 11.28
CA VAL A 79 18.27 -0.87 10.87
C VAL A 79 19.17 -1.10 12.08
N VAL A 80 19.38 -2.35 12.48
CA VAL A 80 20.27 -2.71 13.59
C VAL A 80 21.59 -3.26 13.09
N GLU A 81 21.59 -3.97 11.97
CA GLU A 81 22.77 -4.54 11.35
C GLU A 81 22.65 -4.52 9.82
N VAL A 82 23.79 -4.43 9.16
CA VAL A 82 23.93 -4.48 7.70
C VAL A 82 24.98 -5.54 7.41
N TYR A 83 24.76 -6.36 6.40
CA TYR A 83 25.75 -7.35 5.98
C TYR A 83 27.13 -6.72 5.75
N GLN A 84 28.17 -7.43 6.19
CA GLN A 84 29.57 -7.08 5.97
C GLN A 84 30.35 -8.32 5.55
N GLU A 85 30.99 -8.24 4.38
CA GLU A 85 31.81 -9.32 3.86
C GLU A 85 32.96 -9.65 4.83
N GLY A 86 33.16 -10.95 5.11
CA GLY A 86 34.27 -11.44 5.94
C GLY A 86 34.10 -11.29 7.47
N LYS A 87 32.98 -10.77 7.97
CA LYS A 87 32.67 -10.83 9.42
C LYS A 87 31.89 -12.11 9.73
N SER A 88 32.40 -12.92 10.66
CA SER A 88 31.63 -14.01 11.27
C SER A 88 30.51 -13.38 12.10
N GLN A 89 29.26 -13.64 11.71
CA GLN A 89 28.10 -13.10 12.43
C GLN A 89 27.76 -14.02 13.61
N ASP A 90 28.31 -13.71 14.77
CA ASP A 90 28.05 -14.44 16.02
C ASP A 90 26.62 -14.17 16.51
N GLN A 91 25.76 -15.20 16.46
CA GLN A 91 24.36 -15.18 16.90
C GLN A 91 24.15 -14.79 18.39
N ASN A 92 25.21 -14.80 19.21
CA ASN A 92 25.10 -14.54 20.65
C ASN A 92 25.13 -13.05 21.04
N SER A 93 25.46 -12.14 20.14
CA SER A 93 25.64 -10.70 20.47
C SER A 93 24.33 -9.92 20.68
N ILE A 94 23.19 -10.44 20.19
CA ILE A 94 21.88 -9.77 20.28
C ILE A 94 21.11 -10.15 21.57
N SER A 95 21.65 -11.04 22.40
CA SER A 95 20.90 -11.69 23.48
C SER A 95 20.71 -10.89 24.77
N ASN A 96 21.36 -9.73 24.99
CA ASN A 96 21.13 -8.93 26.20
C ASN A 96 21.58 -7.47 26.01
N SER A 97 20.66 -6.58 25.66
CA SER A 97 20.86 -5.15 25.88
C SER A 97 19.53 -4.45 26.14
N ASN A 98 19.34 -4.08 27.41
CA ASN A 98 18.53 -2.91 27.74
C ASN A 98 19.21 -1.71 27.08
N PHE A 99 18.83 -1.41 25.83
CA PHE A 99 19.36 -0.26 25.09
C PHE A 99 18.83 1.02 25.72
N THR A 100 19.58 1.55 26.67
CA THR A 100 19.65 3.00 26.88
C THR A 100 20.17 3.65 25.58
N PRO A 101 19.65 4.82 25.17
CA PRO A 101 20.12 5.49 23.96
C PRO A 101 21.63 5.73 24.05
N VAL A 102 22.38 5.09 23.15
CA VAL A 102 23.83 5.26 23.05
C VAL A 102 24.10 6.66 22.51
N PRO A 103 24.96 7.48 23.15
CA PRO A 103 25.34 8.77 22.59
C PRO A 103 26.12 8.55 21.29
N THR A 104 25.86 9.42 20.32
CA THR A 104 26.43 9.43 18.97
C THR A 104 27.95 9.20 19.00
N PRO A 105 28.50 8.14 18.38
CA PRO A 105 29.94 8.04 18.25
C PRO A 105 30.42 9.03 17.19
N ALA A 106 31.30 9.93 17.61
CA ALA A 106 32.14 10.70 16.71
C ALA A 106 33.19 9.77 16.07
N SER A 107 33.45 9.99 14.78
CA SER A 107 34.49 9.40 13.91
C SER A 107 34.01 8.27 12.99
N SER A 108 33.73 8.68 11.76
CA SER A 108 33.60 7.84 10.58
C SER A 108 34.97 7.35 10.11
N THR A 109 35.33 6.11 10.45
CA THR A 109 36.29 5.33 9.64
C THR A 109 35.51 4.53 8.61
N SER A 110 35.61 4.91 7.35
CA SER A 110 35.02 4.21 6.21
C SER A 110 35.68 2.84 6.03
N LEU A 111 35.00 1.78 6.45
CA LEU A 111 35.34 0.42 6.06
C LEU A 111 34.68 0.16 4.70
N SER A 112 35.49 0.06 3.66
CA SER A 112 35.13 -0.08 2.25
C SER A 112 34.62 -1.48 1.87
N GLY A 113 33.66 -2.03 2.63
CA GLY A 113 33.10 -3.37 2.39
C GLY A 113 31.59 -3.48 2.53
N SER A 114 30.88 -2.38 2.81
CA SER A 114 29.41 -2.34 2.78
C SER A 114 28.97 -1.47 1.61
N SER A 115 28.38 -2.08 0.58
CA SER A 115 27.76 -1.39 -0.56
C SER A 115 26.32 -0.93 -0.26
N SER A 116 25.84 -1.10 0.98
CA SER A 116 24.48 -0.73 1.35
C SER A 116 24.33 0.79 1.49
N PRO A 117 23.24 1.40 0.97
CA PRO A 117 22.92 2.79 1.23
C PRO A 117 22.39 3.04 2.67
N PHE A 118 22.28 1.97 3.47
CA PHE A 118 21.82 2.02 4.86
C PHE A 118 22.95 1.68 5.83
N LYS A 119 22.79 2.17 7.07
CA LYS A 119 23.66 1.89 8.21
C LYS A 119 22.81 1.64 9.47
N PRO A 120 23.36 0.97 10.50
CA PRO A 120 22.70 0.88 11.79
C PRO A 120 22.24 2.23 12.33
N GLY A 121 21.05 2.26 12.91
CA GLY A 121 20.38 3.46 13.42
C GLY A 121 19.51 4.20 12.40
N ASP A 122 19.57 3.85 11.12
CA ASP A 122 18.67 4.44 10.12
C ASP A 122 17.22 4.00 10.36
N GLN A 123 16.29 4.97 10.30
CA GLN A 123 14.86 4.70 10.30
C GLN A 123 14.41 4.37 8.87
N VAL A 124 13.76 3.23 8.72
CA VAL A 124 13.36 2.69 7.42
C VAL A 124 11.91 2.24 7.43
N PHE A 125 11.33 2.18 6.25
CA PHE A 125 10.03 1.57 5.98
C PHE A 125 10.12 0.82 4.64
N GLY A 126 9.28 -0.18 4.45
CA GLY A 126 9.42 -1.04 3.28
C GLY A 126 8.33 -2.07 3.09
N MET A 127 8.37 -2.69 1.92
CA MET A 127 7.56 -3.83 1.53
C MET A 127 8.49 -4.99 1.21
N LEU A 128 8.30 -6.11 1.91
CA LEU A 128 8.96 -7.37 1.61
C LEU A 128 8.39 -8.00 0.36
N HIS A 129 9.24 -8.72 -0.38
CA HIS A 129 8.81 -9.55 -1.49
C HIS A 129 7.81 -10.61 -1.01
N PRO A 130 6.77 -10.94 -1.82
CA PRO A 130 5.74 -11.91 -1.43
C PRO A 130 6.26 -13.28 -1.00
N SER A 131 7.39 -13.73 -1.55
CA SER A 131 7.97 -15.05 -1.28
C SER A 131 8.73 -15.17 0.06
N HIS A 132 8.80 -14.12 0.89
CA HIS A 132 9.43 -14.22 2.20
C HIS A 132 8.81 -13.28 3.26
N PRO A 133 7.49 -13.39 3.51
CA PRO A 133 6.84 -12.61 4.56
C PRO A 133 7.52 -12.86 5.91
N SER A 134 7.61 -11.79 6.71
CA SER A 134 8.16 -11.88 8.07
C SER A 134 7.86 -10.68 8.97
N ALA A 135 7.05 -9.72 8.53
CA ALA A 135 6.90 -8.43 9.22
C ALA A 135 6.06 -8.49 10.50
N TRP A 136 5.32 -9.55 10.78
CA TRP A 136 4.65 -9.73 12.08
C TRP A 136 5.61 -10.31 13.11
N SER A 137 6.73 -9.64 13.33
CA SER A 137 7.84 -10.05 14.20
C SER A 137 8.55 -8.86 14.82
N GLU A 138 9.35 -9.09 15.87
CA GLU A 138 10.20 -8.05 16.47
C GLU A 138 11.40 -7.67 15.59
N TYR A 139 11.89 -8.60 14.77
CA TYR A 139 13.01 -8.40 13.85
C TYR A 139 12.75 -9.16 12.56
N LEU A 140 13.08 -8.51 11.44
CA LEU A 140 13.05 -9.15 10.12
C LEU A 140 14.35 -8.92 9.36
N LEU A 141 14.56 -9.77 8.37
CA LEU A 141 15.65 -9.62 7.41
C LEU A 141 15.10 -9.02 6.12
N VAL A 142 15.60 -7.84 5.75
CA VAL A 142 15.38 -7.23 4.44
C VAL A 142 16.42 -7.78 3.48
N LYS A 143 15.98 -8.24 2.31
CA LYS A 143 16.80 -8.76 1.21
C LYS A 143 16.87 -7.78 0.04
N SER A 144 17.73 -8.07 -0.94
CA SER A 144 17.85 -7.26 -2.15
C SER A 144 16.59 -7.22 -3.02
N SER A 145 15.72 -8.22 -2.89
CA SER A 145 14.41 -8.30 -3.57
C SER A 145 13.33 -7.39 -2.97
N ASP A 146 13.62 -6.73 -1.84
CA ASP A 146 12.66 -5.90 -1.14
C ASP A 146 12.74 -4.44 -1.52
N ALA A 147 11.60 -3.76 -1.39
CA ALA A 147 11.54 -2.32 -1.41
C ALA A 147 11.78 -1.80 0.00
N VAL A 148 12.93 -1.15 0.23
CA VAL A 148 13.26 -0.47 1.49
C VAL A 148 13.72 0.95 1.20
N ALA A 149 13.16 1.91 1.92
CA ALA A 149 13.49 3.32 1.81
C ALA A 149 13.63 3.95 3.21
N LYS A 150 14.22 5.15 3.27
CA LYS A 150 14.26 5.93 4.51
C LYS A 150 12.85 6.31 4.91
N LYS A 151 12.52 6.12 6.18
CA LYS A 151 11.22 6.55 6.71
C LYS A 151 11.12 8.08 6.65
N PRO A 152 10.07 8.64 6.03
CA PRO A 152 9.75 10.06 6.12
C PRO A 152 9.74 10.55 7.58
N SER A 153 10.40 11.68 7.84
CA SER A 153 10.68 12.19 9.18
C SER A 153 9.41 12.59 9.93
N GLY A 154 8.42 13.11 9.20
CA GLY A 154 7.14 13.57 9.74
C GLY A 154 6.13 12.47 10.10
N MET A 155 6.37 11.22 9.71
CA MET A 155 5.46 10.11 9.98
C MET A 155 5.71 9.44 11.34
N SER A 156 4.67 8.89 11.94
CA SER A 156 4.79 7.87 12.98
C SER A 156 5.27 6.53 12.38
N TRP A 157 5.65 5.56 13.22
CA TRP A 157 5.98 4.20 12.76
C TRP A 157 4.77 3.52 12.14
N GLU A 158 3.61 3.64 12.77
CA GLU A 158 2.34 3.09 12.30
C GLU A 158 1.92 3.67 10.95
N GLU A 159 2.08 4.98 10.77
CA GLU A 159 1.83 5.63 9.48
C GLU A 159 2.77 5.09 8.43
N ALA A 160 4.08 5.06 8.71
CA ALA A 160 5.06 4.56 7.77
C ALA A 160 4.83 3.09 7.39
N ALA A 161 4.45 2.23 8.33
CA ALA A 161 4.11 0.83 8.02
C ALA A 161 2.81 0.69 7.20
N ALA A 162 1.90 1.65 7.26
CA ALA A 162 0.65 1.62 6.50
C ALA A 162 0.80 2.05 5.03
N VAL A 163 1.96 2.58 4.63
CA VAL A 163 2.21 3.11 3.28
C VAL A 163 2.53 2.03 2.24
N PRO A 164 3.55 1.16 2.39
CA PRO A 164 4.29 0.60 1.26
C PRO A 164 3.44 -0.13 0.24
N LEU A 165 2.77 -1.23 0.61
CA LEU A 165 1.93 -2.00 -0.33
C LEU A 165 0.85 -1.13 -0.96
N SER A 166 0.11 -0.37 -0.15
CA SER A 166 -1.06 0.37 -0.65
C SER A 166 -0.68 1.54 -1.56
N ALA A 167 0.38 2.26 -1.23
CA ALA A 167 0.86 3.38 -2.01
C ALA A 167 1.63 2.92 -3.26
N LEU A 168 2.46 1.87 -3.17
CA LEU A 168 3.11 1.26 -4.34
C LEU A 168 2.08 0.73 -5.33
N THR A 169 1.03 0.07 -4.84
CA THR A 169 -0.05 -0.41 -5.72
C THR A 169 -0.72 0.76 -6.44
N ALA A 170 -1.03 1.85 -5.73
CA ALA A 170 -1.63 3.03 -6.33
C ALA A 170 -0.70 3.70 -7.36
N TRP A 171 0.58 3.82 -7.01
CA TRP A 171 1.63 4.41 -7.84
C TRP A 171 1.80 3.65 -9.15
N GLN A 172 2.03 2.34 -9.07
CA GLN A 172 2.22 1.49 -10.24
C GLN A 172 0.94 1.43 -11.10
N ALA A 173 -0.25 1.40 -10.48
CA ALA A 173 -1.51 1.41 -11.21
C ALA A 173 -1.66 2.69 -12.05
N LEU A 174 -1.45 3.86 -11.46
CA LEU A 174 -1.60 5.14 -12.15
C LEU A 174 -0.48 5.38 -13.18
N PHE A 175 0.77 5.28 -12.75
CA PHE A 175 1.90 5.78 -13.53
C PHE A 175 2.53 4.69 -14.41
N GLY A 176 2.61 3.45 -13.91
CA GLY A 176 3.16 2.33 -14.66
C GLY A 176 2.16 1.68 -15.63
N ARG A 177 0.90 1.53 -15.22
CA ARG A 177 -0.10 0.74 -15.98
C ARG A 177 -1.10 1.62 -16.74
N ALA A 178 -1.64 2.68 -16.12
CA ALA A 178 -2.69 3.53 -16.70
C ALA A 178 -2.18 4.61 -17.67
N GLY A 179 -0.86 4.86 -17.68
CA GLY A 179 -0.26 5.93 -18.49
C GLY A 179 -0.74 7.32 -18.06
N VAL A 180 -0.95 7.51 -16.75
CA VAL A 180 -0.97 8.85 -16.15
C VAL A 180 0.48 9.31 -16.03
N GLU A 181 0.75 10.58 -16.32
CA GLU A 181 2.10 11.12 -16.14
C GLU A 181 2.38 11.31 -14.64
N VAL A 182 3.59 10.97 -14.22
CA VAL A 182 4.05 11.28 -12.86
C VAL A 182 4.04 12.80 -12.71
N PRO A 183 3.42 13.36 -11.66
CA PRO A 183 3.32 14.80 -11.49
C PRO A 183 4.73 15.40 -11.35
N ASP A 184 4.95 16.56 -11.96
CA ASP A 184 6.12 17.36 -11.64
C ASP A 184 5.97 17.86 -10.21
N LEU A 185 6.91 17.42 -9.39
CA LEU A 185 6.93 17.66 -7.97
C LEU A 185 7.64 18.97 -7.65
N GLU A 186 8.44 19.55 -8.56
CA GLU A 186 9.26 20.72 -8.26
C GLU A 186 8.44 21.91 -7.74
N GLY A 187 8.85 22.48 -6.59
CA GLY A 187 8.19 23.64 -5.97
C GLY A 187 6.86 23.38 -5.26
N LEU A 188 6.30 22.16 -5.28
CA LEU A 188 5.06 21.81 -4.57
C LEU A 188 5.30 21.37 -3.12
N GLU A 189 4.86 22.15 -2.14
CA GLU A 189 4.94 21.77 -0.71
C GLU A 189 3.58 21.86 -0.01
N GLY A 190 3.30 20.86 0.83
CA GLY A 190 2.09 20.78 1.65
C GLY A 190 0.79 20.58 0.87
N LEU A 191 -0.30 20.34 1.61
CA LEU A 191 -1.62 20.09 1.02
C LEU A 191 -2.22 21.30 0.30
N GLU A 192 -1.67 22.50 0.52
CA GLU A 192 -2.06 23.70 -0.21
C GLU A 192 -1.69 23.61 -1.70
N ALA A 193 -0.63 22.87 -2.03
CA ALA A 193 -0.27 22.52 -3.41
C ALA A 193 -1.37 21.69 -4.11
N LEU A 194 -2.25 21.04 -3.34
CA LEU A 194 -3.43 20.34 -3.85
C LEU A 194 -4.69 21.20 -3.93
N GLY A 195 -4.62 22.48 -3.55
CA GLY A 195 -5.80 23.34 -3.42
C GLY A 195 -6.71 22.92 -2.25
N LEU A 196 -6.19 22.17 -1.28
CA LEU A 196 -6.91 21.61 -0.14
C LEU A 196 -6.42 22.30 1.15
N GLY A 197 -6.90 23.53 1.41
CA GLY A 197 -6.52 24.34 2.56
C GLY A 197 -7.28 24.02 3.86
N ARG A 198 -6.56 24.15 4.98
CA ARG A 198 -6.81 23.98 6.44
C ARG A 198 -8.14 23.51 7.05
N ASP A 199 -9.29 23.61 6.37
CA ASP A 199 -10.60 23.22 6.93
C ASP A 199 -11.33 22.14 6.11
N GLY A 200 -10.69 21.56 5.09
CA GLY A 200 -11.30 20.50 4.26
C GLY A 200 -12.48 20.99 3.41
N LYS A 201 -12.79 22.29 3.43
CA LYS A 201 -13.65 22.95 2.45
C LYS A 201 -12.77 23.50 1.34
N ARG A 202 -13.16 23.30 0.08
CA ARG A 202 -12.60 24.07 -1.05
C ARG A 202 -12.67 25.53 -0.65
N GLY A 203 -11.53 26.22 -0.61
CA GLY A 203 -11.48 27.61 -0.16
C GLY A 203 -12.34 28.48 -1.08
N ASP A 204 -13.46 28.96 -0.56
CA ASP A 204 -14.17 30.09 -1.14
C ASP A 204 -13.25 31.29 -0.95
N GLY A 205 -12.54 31.68 -2.00
CA GLY A 205 -11.54 32.75 -1.95
C GLY A 205 -12.17 34.10 -1.64
N GLU A 206 -12.28 34.44 -0.36
CA GLU A 206 -12.51 35.82 0.11
C GLU A 206 -11.30 36.30 0.93
N GLY A 207 -10.11 36.25 0.30
CA GLY A 207 -8.98 37.09 0.68
C GLY A 207 -9.03 38.38 -0.15
N LYS A 208 -9.23 39.53 0.49
CA LYS A 208 -9.07 40.85 -0.16
C LYS A 208 -7.60 41.03 -0.56
N GLY A 209 -7.29 40.74 -1.81
CA GLY A 209 -6.00 41.00 -2.45
C GLY A 209 -6.07 40.57 -3.91
N GLU A 210 -5.98 41.55 -4.80
CA GLU A 210 -5.82 41.48 -6.27
C GLU A 210 -6.33 40.23 -7.00
N LYS A 211 -7.37 40.45 -7.82
CA LYS A 211 -7.89 39.51 -8.83
C LYS A 211 -6.80 39.19 -9.86
N GLU A 212 -5.94 38.23 -9.55
CA GLU A 212 -5.40 37.37 -10.60
C GLU A 212 -6.50 36.37 -10.97
N THR A 213 -6.96 36.47 -12.22
CA THR A 213 -7.79 35.44 -12.85
C THR A 213 -7.03 34.11 -12.76
N LYS A 214 -7.36 33.29 -11.76
CA LYS A 214 -6.98 31.88 -11.71
C LYS A 214 -7.62 31.22 -12.92
N GLU A 215 -6.89 31.12 -14.03
CA GLU A 215 -7.25 30.28 -15.15
C GLU A 215 -7.52 28.89 -14.58
N THR A 216 -8.77 28.42 -14.65
CA THR A 216 -9.10 27.04 -14.35
C THR A 216 -8.46 26.19 -15.43
N LYS A 217 -7.22 25.76 -15.21
CA LYS A 217 -6.50 24.83 -16.07
C LYS A 217 -7.41 23.61 -16.27
N GLU A 218 -7.76 23.29 -17.51
CA GLU A 218 -8.60 22.13 -17.78
C GLU A 218 -7.95 20.88 -17.17
N LYS A 219 -8.76 20.09 -16.45
CA LYS A 219 -8.31 18.80 -15.91
C LYS A 219 -8.06 17.82 -17.06
N GLY A 220 -7.12 16.91 -16.83
CA GLY A 220 -6.75 15.86 -17.77
C GLY A 220 -7.81 14.76 -17.89
N LYS A 221 -7.39 13.51 -17.75
CA LYS A 221 -8.24 12.33 -17.97
C LYS A 221 -9.34 12.24 -16.90
N LYS A 222 -10.50 11.67 -17.25
CA LYS A 222 -11.55 11.29 -16.27
C LYS A 222 -11.25 9.91 -15.71
N ILE A 223 -10.99 9.84 -14.41
CA ILE A 223 -10.55 8.63 -13.71
C ILE A 223 -11.61 8.19 -12.69
N LEU A 224 -12.11 6.97 -12.82
CA LEU A 224 -12.94 6.33 -11.79
C LEU A 224 -12.06 5.46 -10.89
N ILE A 225 -12.20 5.63 -9.57
CA ILE A 225 -11.54 4.80 -8.56
C ILE A 225 -12.61 4.05 -7.78
N THR A 226 -12.61 2.71 -7.87
CA THR A 226 -13.47 1.87 -7.02
C THR A 226 -12.80 1.59 -5.68
N GLY A 227 -13.60 1.30 -4.65
CA GLY A 227 -13.06 1.05 -3.30
C GLY A 227 -12.33 2.27 -2.73
N ALA A 228 -12.83 3.46 -3.04
CA ALA A 228 -12.22 4.76 -2.75
C ALA A 228 -11.83 4.99 -1.28
N THR A 229 -12.44 4.26 -0.35
CA THR A 229 -12.18 4.38 1.10
C THR A 229 -11.24 3.29 1.65
N GLY A 230 -10.81 2.35 0.82
CA GLY A 230 -9.88 1.27 1.19
C GLY A 230 -8.42 1.72 1.19
N GLY A 231 -7.52 0.83 1.63
CA GLY A 231 -6.08 1.12 1.76
C GLY A 231 -5.46 1.72 0.49
N VAL A 232 -5.72 1.11 -0.67
CA VAL A 232 -5.20 1.59 -1.97
C VAL A 232 -5.98 2.80 -2.50
N GLY A 233 -7.32 2.78 -2.35
CA GLY A 233 -8.21 3.81 -2.90
C GLY A 233 -7.90 5.22 -2.40
N LEU A 234 -7.52 5.36 -1.12
CA LEU A 234 -7.15 6.64 -0.53
C LEU A 234 -5.90 7.25 -1.19
N TYR A 235 -4.93 6.42 -1.59
CA TYR A 235 -3.73 6.88 -2.30
C TYR A 235 -4.03 7.18 -3.76
N LEU A 236 -4.83 6.35 -4.44
CA LEU A 236 -5.21 6.57 -5.83
C LEU A 236 -5.87 7.94 -6.05
N ILE A 237 -6.77 8.36 -5.14
CA ILE A 237 -7.47 9.64 -5.26
C ILE A 237 -6.48 10.81 -5.19
N GLN A 238 -5.61 10.79 -4.19
CA GLN A 238 -4.65 11.87 -3.95
C GLN A 238 -3.63 11.96 -5.09
N LEU A 239 -3.08 10.83 -5.54
CA LEU A 239 -2.10 10.77 -6.63
C LEU A 239 -2.72 11.15 -7.99
N ALA A 240 -3.94 10.71 -8.27
CA ALA A 240 -4.64 11.10 -9.50
C ALA A 240 -4.93 12.60 -9.55
N HIS A 241 -5.33 13.19 -8.41
CA HIS A 241 -5.54 14.63 -8.26
C HIS A 241 -4.24 15.43 -8.35
N LEU A 242 -3.15 14.99 -7.70
CA LEU A 242 -1.80 15.54 -7.85
C LEU A 242 -1.38 15.62 -9.31
N SER A 243 -1.80 14.66 -10.11
CA SER A 243 -1.49 14.55 -11.55
C SER A 243 -2.46 15.35 -12.44
N ASN A 244 -3.22 16.29 -11.87
CA ASN A 244 -4.18 17.17 -12.55
C ASN A 244 -5.27 16.44 -13.35
N ASN A 245 -5.81 15.33 -12.83
CA ASN A 245 -6.92 14.59 -13.47
C ASN A 245 -8.28 14.87 -12.80
N HIS A 246 -9.37 14.55 -13.50
CA HIS A 246 -10.73 14.58 -12.94
C HIS A 246 -11.03 13.25 -12.24
N VAL A 247 -11.23 13.29 -10.94
CA VAL A 247 -11.29 12.09 -10.08
C VAL A 247 -12.71 11.83 -9.60
N THR A 248 -13.28 10.72 -10.03
CA THR A 248 -14.55 10.20 -9.52
C THR A 248 -14.29 9.05 -8.55
N ALA A 249 -14.66 9.24 -7.28
CA ALA A 249 -14.47 8.27 -6.22
C ALA A 249 -15.76 7.44 -5.99
N LEU A 250 -15.67 6.12 -6.12
CA LEU A 250 -16.80 5.22 -5.88
C LEU A 250 -16.75 4.62 -4.48
N THR A 251 -17.82 4.82 -3.71
CA THR A 251 -17.98 4.27 -2.37
C THR A 251 -19.41 3.77 -2.16
N SER A 252 -19.57 2.70 -1.39
CA SER A 252 -20.89 2.17 -1.03
C SER A 252 -21.59 2.94 0.09
N THR A 253 -20.91 3.91 0.72
CA THR A 253 -21.48 4.82 1.74
C THR A 253 -21.13 6.28 1.47
N PRO A 254 -21.65 6.89 0.39
CA PRO A 254 -21.39 8.31 0.09
C PRO A 254 -21.80 9.23 1.23
N SER A 255 -22.94 8.97 1.87
CA SER A 255 -23.43 9.76 3.02
C SER A 255 -22.46 9.87 4.19
N LYS A 256 -21.48 8.96 4.31
CA LYS A 256 -20.45 8.99 5.36
C LYS A 256 -19.10 9.52 4.87
N ASN A 257 -18.85 9.48 3.56
CA ASN A 257 -17.51 9.60 3.00
C ASN A 257 -17.35 10.69 1.93
N SER A 258 -18.44 11.28 1.41
CA SER A 258 -18.34 12.26 0.32
C SER A 258 -17.44 13.44 0.68
N ASP A 259 -17.74 14.16 1.76
CA ASP A 259 -16.95 15.32 2.17
C ASP A 259 -15.47 14.96 2.37
N PHE A 260 -15.21 13.82 3.02
CA PHE A 260 -13.86 13.34 3.23
C PHE A 260 -13.11 13.05 1.93
N LEU A 261 -13.72 12.33 0.99
CA LEU A 261 -13.09 11.99 -0.29
C LEU A 261 -12.84 13.25 -1.14
N LEU A 262 -13.73 14.24 -1.08
CA LEU A 262 -13.51 15.56 -1.68
C LEU A 262 -12.30 16.26 -1.03
N THR A 263 -12.09 16.13 0.28
CA THR A 263 -10.88 16.63 0.98
C THR A 263 -9.58 15.91 0.60
N LEU A 264 -9.65 14.82 -0.16
CA LEU A 264 -8.49 14.11 -0.69
C LEU A 264 -8.21 14.42 -2.17
N GLY A 265 -9.07 15.22 -2.81
CA GLY A 265 -8.93 15.56 -4.23
C GLY A 265 -9.90 14.85 -5.16
N ALA A 266 -10.90 14.13 -4.65
CA ALA A 266 -12.01 13.72 -5.50
C ALA A 266 -12.76 14.96 -6.02
N ASP A 267 -13.20 14.93 -7.27
CA ASP A 267 -14.10 15.92 -7.85
C ASP A 267 -15.57 15.51 -7.70
N GLU A 268 -15.80 14.20 -7.77
CA GLU A 268 -17.13 13.60 -7.68
C GLU A 268 -17.07 12.36 -6.79
N VAL A 269 -18.17 12.10 -6.07
CA VAL A 269 -18.33 10.89 -5.26
C VAL A 269 -19.62 10.21 -5.66
N ILE A 270 -19.53 8.95 -6.08
CA ILE A 270 -20.67 8.19 -6.59
C ILE A 270 -20.88 6.89 -5.82
N SER A 271 -22.09 6.35 -5.97
CA SER A 271 -22.51 5.07 -5.40
C SER A 271 -22.58 3.96 -6.46
N PRO A 272 -22.59 2.67 -6.09
CA PRO A 272 -22.79 1.59 -7.05
C PRO A 272 -24.09 1.69 -7.89
N PRO A 273 -25.24 2.14 -7.33
CA PRO A 273 -26.42 2.49 -8.15
C PRO A 273 -26.13 3.54 -9.22
N THR A 274 -25.44 4.63 -8.85
CA THR A 274 -25.05 5.70 -9.81
C THR A 274 -24.10 5.19 -10.89
N LEU A 275 -23.14 4.32 -10.54
CA LEU A 275 -22.29 3.68 -11.56
C LEU A 275 -23.13 2.87 -12.54
N SER A 276 -24.16 2.18 -12.03
CA SER A 276 -25.05 1.36 -12.87
C SER A 276 -25.88 2.21 -13.83
N SER A 277 -26.26 3.44 -13.46
CA SER A 277 -26.97 4.35 -14.37
C SER A 277 -26.08 4.95 -15.45
N LEU A 278 -24.77 5.07 -15.20
CA LEU A 278 -23.77 5.52 -16.19
C LEU A 278 -23.31 4.38 -17.13
N ALA A 279 -23.86 3.17 -16.95
CA ALA A 279 -23.59 2.06 -17.84
C ALA A 279 -24.01 2.45 -19.26
N GLN A 280 -23.04 2.44 -20.19
CA GLN A 280 -23.17 2.85 -21.61
C GLN A 280 -22.91 4.34 -21.93
N GLU A 281 -22.61 5.19 -20.94
CA GLU A 281 -22.29 6.61 -21.21
C GLU A 281 -20.83 6.87 -21.62
N ASN A 282 -19.95 5.85 -21.61
CA ASN A 282 -18.54 5.97 -22.01
C ASN A 282 -17.83 7.17 -21.34
N VAL A 283 -17.96 7.28 -20.02
CA VAL A 283 -17.58 8.47 -19.25
C VAL A 283 -16.08 8.54 -19.01
N TYR A 284 -15.46 7.40 -18.66
CA TYR A 284 -14.12 7.40 -18.06
C TYR A 284 -13.02 7.02 -19.05
N ASP A 285 -11.91 7.77 -19.03
CA ASP A 285 -10.69 7.45 -19.76
C ASP A 285 -9.90 6.33 -19.07
N ILE A 286 -9.92 6.36 -17.72
CA ILE A 286 -9.23 5.37 -16.88
C ILE A 286 -10.20 4.90 -15.80
N ILE A 287 -10.19 3.62 -15.53
CA ILE A 287 -10.84 3.04 -14.35
C ILE A 287 -9.81 2.21 -13.62
N ILE A 288 -9.66 2.43 -12.31
CA ILE A 288 -8.84 1.62 -11.42
C ILE A 288 -9.75 0.98 -10.39
N ASP A 289 -9.88 -0.34 -10.50
CA ASP A 289 -10.74 -1.17 -9.68
C ASP A 289 -9.96 -1.87 -8.56
N THR A 290 -10.47 -1.74 -7.33
CA THR A 290 -9.89 -2.33 -6.11
C THR A 290 -10.88 -3.26 -5.40
N ILE A 291 -12.02 -3.56 -6.04
CA ILE A 291 -13.13 -4.33 -5.45
C ILE A 291 -13.35 -5.66 -6.17
N GLY A 292 -13.17 -5.73 -7.49
CA GLY A 292 -13.53 -6.89 -8.29
C GLY A 292 -15.04 -7.09 -8.43
N GLY A 293 -15.44 -8.31 -8.78
CA GLY A 293 -16.83 -8.76 -8.82
C GLY A 293 -17.75 -7.87 -9.65
N ASP A 294 -19.00 -7.71 -9.23
CA ASP A 294 -20.01 -6.98 -10.02
C ASP A 294 -19.72 -5.49 -10.18
N VAL A 295 -18.93 -4.89 -9.29
CA VAL A 295 -18.48 -3.49 -9.43
C VAL A 295 -17.53 -3.38 -10.63
N LEU A 296 -16.53 -4.26 -10.72
CA LEU A 296 -15.64 -4.33 -11.89
C LEU A 296 -16.43 -4.57 -13.17
N LYS A 297 -17.39 -5.51 -13.14
CA LYS A 297 -18.24 -5.82 -14.30
C LYS A 297 -18.99 -4.59 -14.83
N LYS A 298 -19.60 -3.83 -13.91
CA LYS A 298 -20.33 -2.60 -14.24
C LYS A 298 -19.38 -1.49 -14.70
N SER A 299 -18.22 -1.38 -14.08
CA SER A 299 -17.22 -0.36 -14.43
C SER A 299 -16.81 -0.47 -15.89
N TRP A 300 -16.64 -1.69 -16.42
CA TRP A 300 -16.39 -1.93 -17.84
C TRP A 300 -17.40 -1.26 -18.78
N THR A 301 -18.68 -1.18 -18.39
CA THR A 301 -19.71 -0.58 -19.26
C THR A 301 -19.61 0.95 -19.34
N SER A 302 -18.89 1.57 -18.41
CA SER A 302 -18.71 3.03 -18.32
C SER A 302 -17.36 3.54 -18.85
N ILE A 303 -16.41 2.66 -19.19
CA ILE A 303 -15.11 3.04 -19.79
C ILE A 303 -15.30 3.61 -21.20
N LYS A 304 -14.42 4.48 -21.68
CA LYS A 304 -14.38 4.90 -23.10
C LYS A 304 -13.85 3.78 -24.00
N PRO A 305 -14.18 3.77 -25.32
CA PRO A 305 -13.70 2.73 -26.25
C PRO A 305 -12.17 2.57 -26.33
N SER A 306 -11.40 3.64 -26.11
CA SER A 306 -9.93 3.61 -26.06
C SER A 306 -9.39 3.77 -24.62
N GLY A 307 -10.23 3.52 -23.62
CA GLY A 307 -9.87 3.70 -22.22
C GLY A 307 -9.01 2.58 -21.67
N THR A 308 -8.48 2.80 -20.47
CA THR A 308 -7.71 1.80 -19.72
C THR A 308 -8.47 1.36 -18.48
N LEU A 309 -8.71 0.06 -18.33
CA LEU A 309 -9.34 -0.53 -17.16
C LEU A 309 -8.32 -1.42 -16.44
N ILE A 310 -8.02 -1.08 -15.19
CA ILE A 310 -7.09 -1.83 -14.36
C ILE A 310 -7.86 -2.42 -13.19
N SER A 311 -7.66 -3.71 -12.90
CA SER A 311 -8.05 -4.27 -11.61
C SER A 311 -6.82 -4.78 -10.87
N ILE A 312 -6.78 -4.47 -9.57
CA ILE A 312 -5.76 -4.93 -8.62
C ILE A 312 -6.33 -5.92 -7.59
N ASP A 313 -7.60 -6.29 -7.75
CA ASP A 313 -8.24 -7.27 -6.88
C ASP A 313 -7.67 -8.67 -7.16
N SER A 314 -7.21 -9.36 -6.12
CA SER A 314 -6.56 -10.67 -6.22
C SER A 314 -7.48 -11.74 -6.81
N SER A 315 -8.79 -11.62 -6.62
CA SER A 315 -9.79 -12.55 -7.17
C SER A 315 -10.14 -12.31 -8.64
N SER A 316 -9.62 -11.23 -9.22
CA SER A 316 -9.96 -10.79 -10.58
C SER A 316 -8.90 -11.16 -11.63
N TYR A 317 -7.97 -12.08 -11.34
CA TYR A 317 -6.80 -12.37 -12.20
C TYR A 317 -7.08 -12.68 -13.66
N ASP A 318 -8.25 -13.22 -13.98
CA ASP A 318 -8.66 -13.58 -15.33
C ASP A 318 -9.87 -12.76 -15.82
N PHE A 319 -10.13 -11.59 -15.22
CA PHE A 319 -11.17 -10.69 -15.70
C PHE A 319 -10.89 -10.23 -17.13
N THR A 320 -9.61 -10.13 -17.52
CA THR A 320 -9.20 -9.76 -18.87
C THR A 320 -9.67 -10.78 -19.91
N ASP A 321 -9.76 -12.06 -19.53
CA ASP A 321 -10.14 -13.15 -20.43
C ASP A 321 -11.63 -13.49 -20.32
N ARG A 322 -12.15 -13.59 -19.08
CA ARG A 322 -13.53 -14.04 -18.82
C ARG A 322 -14.56 -12.95 -19.02
N HIS A 323 -14.27 -11.72 -18.60
CA HIS A 323 -15.28 -10.67 -18.53
C HIS A 323 -15.83 -10.26 -19.90
N PRO A 324 -15.00 -10.07 -20.95
CA PRO A 324 -15.47 -9.83 -22.32
C PRO A 324 -16.51 -10.84 -22.82
N ALA A 325 -16.27 -12.13 -22.55
CA ALA A 325 -17.16 -13.22 -22.96
C ALA A 325 -18.54 -13.18 -22.27
N THR A 326 -18.66 -12.52 -21.12
CA THR A 326 -19.92 -12.40 -20.36
C THR A 326 -20.72 -11.14 -20.67
N LEU A 327 -20.15 -10.18 -21.41
CA LEU A 327 -20.81 -8.93 -21.75
C LEU A 327 -21.85 -9.09 -22.89
N PRO A 328 -22.91 -8.25 -22.92
CA PRO A 328 -23.84 -8.20 -24.04
C PRO A 328 -23.13 -7.88 -25.37
N ALA A 329 -23.61 -8.41 -26.49
CA ALA A 329 -22.95 -8.30 -27.80
C ALA A 329 -22.64 -6.85 -28.25
N ALA A 330 -23.46 -5.86 -27.86
CA ALA A 330 -23.22 -4.45 -28.15
C ALA A 330 -22.01 -3.87 -27.40
N ALA A 331 -21.68 -4.39 -26.21
CA ALA A 331 -20.49 -4.01 -25.47
C ALA A 331 -19.22 -4.70 -25.98
N ARG A 332 -19.34 -5.82 -26.71
CA ARG A 332 -18.19 -6.59 -27.21
C ARG A 332 -17.38 -5.89 -28.31
N LYS A 333 -18.05 -5.19 -29.24
CA LYS A 333 -17.35 -4.41 -30.29
C LYS A 333 -16.49 -3.27 -29.75
N LYS A 334 -16.77 -2.81 -28.53
CA LYS A 334 -16.01 -1.76 -27.84
C LYS A 334 -14.70 -2.29 -27.24
N GLU A 335 -14.57 -3.61 -27.10
CA GLU A 335 -13.47 -4.28 -26.37
C GLU A 335 -12.14 -4.22 -27.12
N GLU A 336 -12.15 -4.20 -28.46
CA GLU A 336 -10.91 -4.20 -29.26
C GLU A 336 -10.02 -2.97 -29.00
N GLY A 337 -10.60 -1.87 -28.49
CA GLY A 337 -9.86 -0.64 -28.16
C GLY A 337 -9.51 -0.45 -26.68
N VAL A 338 -10.12 -1.22 -25.77
CA VAL A 338 -9.93 -1.04 -24.32
C VAL A 338 -8.68 -1.78 -23.88
N LYS A 339 -7.75 -1.07 -23.22
CA LYS A 339 -6.62 -1.69 -22.55
C LYS A 339 -7.06 -2.21 -21.18
N ALA A 340 -7.32 -3.50 -21.07
CA ALA A 340 -7.61 -4.16 -19.80
C ALA A 340 -6.35 -4.77 -19.19
N VAL A 341 -6.08 -4.51 -17.90
CA VAL A 341 -4.89 -4.99 -17.20
C VAL A 341 -5.28 -5.50 -15.82
N TRP A 342 -4.87 -6.73 -15.50
CA TRP A 342 -4.75 -7.18 -14.12
C TRP A 342 -3.28 -7.16 -13.72
N PHE A 343 -2.97 -6.67 -12.52
CA PHE A 343 -1.62 -6.78 -11.98
C PHE A 343 -1.63 -6.83 -10.46
N ILE A 344 -0.56 -7.40 -9.92
CA ILE A 344 -0.20 -7.35 -8.51
C ILE A 344 1.04 -6.48 -8.36
N VAL A 345 1.10 -5.72 -7.27
CA VAL A 345 2.19 -4.79 -6.98
C VAL A 345 3.52 -5.53 -6.84
N GLU A 346 4.58 -4.91 -7.36
CA GLU A 346 5.96 -5.39 -7.21
C GLU A 346 6.69 -4.57 -6.13
N ALA A 347 7.59 -5.23 -5.39
CA ALA A 347 8.48 -4.57 -4.46
C ALA A 347 9.57 -3.81 -5.23
N ASP A 348 9.30 -2.53 -5.51
CA ASP A 348 10.24 -1.64 -6.19
C ASP A 348 10.73 -0.53 -5.26
N ARG A 349 12.05 -0.43 -5.09
CA ARG A 349 12.67 0.58 -4.23
C ARG A 349 12.50 2.00 -4.79
N ALA A 350 12.66 2.21 -6.08
CA ALA A 350 12.64 3.54 -6.67
C ALA A 350 11.24 4.16 -6.57
N ASP A 351 10.19 3.36 -6.83
CA ASP A 351 8.80 3.77 -6.60
C ASP A 351 8.54 4.05 -5.11
N LEU A 352 9.08 3.23 -4.20
CA LEU A 352 8.89 3.45 -2.76
C LEU A 352 9.59 4.74 -2.28
N GLU A 353 10.78 5.03 -2.80
CA GLU A 353 11.51 6.27 -2.52
C GLU A 353 10.73 7.48 -3.04
N ARG A 354 10.15 7.41 -4.24
CA ARG A 354 9.25 8.45 -4.78
C ARG A 354 8.02 8.65 -3.91
N VAL A 355 7.36 7.57 -3.48
CA VAL A 355 6.23 7.65 -2.54
C VAL A 355 6.66 8.31 -1.24
N GLY A 356 7.81 7.92 -0.69
CA GLY A 356 8.39 8.52 0.51
C GLY A 356 8.62 10.03 0.36
N GLU A 357 9.13 10.48 -0.78
CA GLU A 357 9.33 11.90 -1.10
C GLU A 357 8.01 12.67 -1.13
N VAL A 358 6.97 12.15 -1.79
CA VAL A 358 5.65 12.80 -1.85
C VAL A 358 5.05 12.93 -0.44
N VAL A 359 5.23 11.92 0.42
CA VAL A 359 4.79 11.97 1.81
C VAL A 359 5.61 12.97 2.64
N GLU A 360 6.94 12.95 2.53
CA GLU A 360 7.84 13.86 3.26
C GLU A 360 7.51 15.33 3.00
N ARG A 361 7.11 15.64 1.76
CA ARG A 361 6.72 17.00 1.33
C ARG A 361 5.29 17.37 1.71
N GLY A 362 4.57 16.49 2.42
CA GLY A 362 3.20 16.72 2.87
C GLY A 362 2.17 16.75 1.75
N LEU A 363 2.48 16.16 0.59
CA LEU A 363 1.59 16.11 -0.58
C LEU A 363 0.65 14.89 -0.54
N LEU A 364 0.92 13.93 0.34
CA LEU A 364 0.10 12.72 0.51
C LEU A 364 -0.25 12.53 1.98
N ARG A 365 -1.54 12.42 2.28
CA ARG A 365 -2.04 12.10 3.62
C ARG A 365 -2.07 10.59 3.80
N VAL A 366 -1.51 10.16 4.92
CA VAL A 366 -1.46 8.76 5.35
C VAL A 366 -2.53 8.53 6.41
N PHE A 367 -3.15 7.36 6.37
CA PHE A 367 -4.22 7.00 7.30
C PHE A 367 -3.93 5.66 7.96
N VAL A 368 -3.93 5.69 9.29
CA VAL A 368 -3.93 4.50 10.14
C VAL A 368 -5.32 4.36 10.73
N GLY A 369 -5.94 3.20 10.51
CA GLY A 369 -7.19 2.86 11.17
C GLY A 369 -6.89 2.35 12.57
N ARG A 370 -7.12 1.05 12.78
CA ARG A 370 -6.98 0.45 14.10
C ARG A 370 -5.56 -0.04 14.38
N ARG A 371 -5.13 0.11 15.62
CA ARG A 371 -3.84 -0.35 16.14
C ARG A 371 -4.04 -1.52 17.09
N PHE A 372 -3.20 -2.53 16.98
CA PHE A 372 -3.10 -3.65 17.91
C PHE A 372 -1.64 -3.83 18.32
N GLY A 373 -1.36 -4.40 19.50
CA GLY A 373 -0.04 -4.97 19.74
C GLY A 373 0.15 -6.27 18.96
N LEU A 374 1.37 -6.79 18.90
CA LEU A 374 1.69 -8.04 18.22
C LEU A 374 0.81 -9.21 18.73
N GLU A 375 0.54 -9.28 20.03
CA GLU A 375 -0.36 -10.27 20.66
C GLU A 375 -1.81 -10.20 20.15
N GLY A 376 -2.22 -9.07 19.58
CA GLY A 376 -3.55 -8.85 19.00
C GLY A 376 -3.65 -9.21 17.53
N ALA A 377 -2.60 -9.75 16.89
CA ALA A 377 -2.55 -9.94 15.44
C ALA A 377 -3.71 -10.75 14.86
N ARG A 378 -4.16 -11.80 15.56
CA ARG A 378 -5.35 -12.55 15.14
C ARG A 378 -6.59 -11.66 15.04
N GLY A 379 -6.86 -10.87 16.08
CA GLY A 379 -8.00 -9.95 16.10
C GLY A 379 -7.85 -8.84 15.06
N ALA A 380 -6.63 -8.39 14.82
CA ALA A 380 -6.30 -7.43 13.78
C ALA A 380 -6.60 -7.97 12.37
N TYR A 381 -6.22 -9.22 12.08
CA TYR A 381 -6.52 -9.90 10.82
C TYR A 381 -8.02 -10.14 10.63
N GLU A 382 -8.71 -10.63 11.67
CA GLU A 382 -10.16 -10.80 11.65
C GLU A 382 -10.91 -9.47 11.43
N LEU A 383 -10.39 -8.36 11.96
CA LEU A 383 -10.94 -7.02 11.71
C LEU A 383 -10.66 -6.55 10.29
N ALA A 384 -9.43 -6.74 9.79
CA ALA A 384 -9.05 -6.38 8.42
C ALA A 384 -9.90 -7.14 7.37
N GLY A 385 -10.30 -8.37 7.68
CA GLY A 385 -11.26 -9.21 6.95
C GLY A 385 -12.64 -8.59 6.73
N ARG A 386 -13.04 -7.62 7.56
CA ARG A 386 -14.38 -7.04 7.57
C ARG A 386 -14.43 -5.75 6.78
N ARG A 387 -15.65 -5.23 6.61
CA ARG A 387 -15.85 -3.88 6.11
C ARG A 387 -15.22 -2.88 7.07
N ALA A 388 -14.30 -2.07 6.57
CA ALA A 388 -13.64 -1.04 7.37
C ALA A 388 -14.64 -0.02 7.92
N GLU A 389 -14.60 0.21 9.23
CA GLU A 389 -15.35 1.26 9.93
C GLU A 389 -14.50 2.53 10.12
N GLU A 390 -13.19 2.35 10.22
CA GLU A 390 -12.18 3.40 10.33
C GLU A 390 -11.42 3.54 9.00
N ARG A 391 -10.79 4.71 8.79
CA ARG A 391 -10.06 5.01 7.55
C ARG A 391 -8.60 4.61 7.69
N GLY A 392 -8.05 4.02 6.65
CA GLY A 392 -6.66 3.57 6.63
C GLY A 392 -6.51 2.10 6.98
N ARG A 393 -5.26 1.68 7.17
CA ARG A 393 -4.93 0.27 7.40
C ARG A 393 -4.95 -0.09 8.87
N VAL A 394 -5.25 -1.37 9.14
CA VAL A 394 -5.02 -1.97 10.45
C VAL A 394 -3.52 -2.24 10.60
N VAL A 395 -2.95 -1.85 11.73
CA VAL A 395 -1.51 -1.97 12.00
C VAL A 395 -1.25 -2.73 13.29
N LEU A 396 -0.11 -3.42 13.35
CA LEU A 396 0.44 -4.00 14.56
C LEU A 396 1.61 -3.13 15.02
N VAL A 397 1.59 -2.73 16.28
CA VAL A 397 2.71 -2.11 16.98
C VAL A 397 3.52 -3.23 17.62
N VAL A 398 4.84 -3.17 17.45
CA VAL A 398 5.77 -4.26 17.75
C VAL A 398 6.57 -4.01 19.02
#